data_AF-A0A8S9M8X7-F1
#
_entry.id   AF-A0A8S9M8X7-F1
#
_cell.length_a   1.000
_cell.length_b   1.000
_cell.length_c   1.000
_cell.angle_alpha   90.00
_cell.angle_beta   90.00
_cell.angle_gamma   90.00
#
_symmetry.space_group_name_H-M   'P 1'
#
loop_
_entity.id
_entity.type
_entity.pdbx_description
1 polymer ?
#
loop_
_entity_poly.entity_id
_entity_poly.type
_entity_poly.pdbx_seq_one_letter_code
_entity_poly.pdbx_strand_id
1 'polypeptide(L)'
;MHAMWKPQKFKYIYLMATLYVFTLTIPSASAVYWAFGDELLDHSNAFSLLPKNGWRDAAVILMLIHQFITFGFACTPLYFVWEKVIGMHDTESICLRALARLPVVIPIWFLAIIFPFFGPINSAVGALLVSFTVYIIPSLAHMLTYRSASARQNAAEKPPFFLPSWTAMYVLNAFVVIWVLIVGFGFGGWASVTNFVRQVDTFGLFAKCYQCKPPVPAAAAAHAPVSALHHRL
;
A
#
# COMPACT_ATOMS: atom_id res chain seq x y z
N MET A 1 20.96 9.77 12.40
CA MET A 1 21.01 10.05 10.95
C MET A 1 22.30 9.50 10.35
N HIS A 2 22.40 8.18 10.17
CA HIS A 2 23.59 7.52 9.58
C HIS A 2 23.39 7.10 8.11
N ALA A 3 22.18 7.26 7.56
CA ALA A 3 21.87 6.82 6.20
C ALA A 3 22.17 7.86 5.10
N MET A 4 22.40 9.13 5.45
CA MET A 4 22.61 10.19 4.45
C MET A 4 23.78 11.10 4.79
N TRP A 5 24.77 11.13 3.90
CA TRP A 5 26.03 11.87 4.07
C TRP A 5 25.85 13.40 4.13
N LYS A 6 24.83 13.95 3.45
CA LYS A 6 24.51 15.40 3.44
C LYS A 6 23.01 15.65 3.69
N PRO A 7 22.55 15.67 4.95
CA PRO A 7 21.12 15.83 5.31
C PRO A 7 20.46 17.08 4.73
N GLN A 8 21.20 18.17 4.58
CA GLN A 8 20.69 19.45 4.04
C GLN A 8 20.15 19.37 2.61
N LYS A 9 20.57 18.37 1.82
CA LYS A 9 20.10 18.20 0.43
C LYS A 9 18.86 17.31 0.32
N PHE A 10 18.32 16.83 1.44
CA PHE A 10 17.24 15.85 1.46
C PHE A 10 16.03 16.28 0.62
N LYS A 11 15.58 17.53 0.72
CA LYS A 11 14.41 18.02 -0.02
C LYS A 11 14.54 17.89 -1.54
N TYR A 12 15.72 18.18 -2.08
CA TYR A 12 15.95 18.12 -3.52
C TYR A 12 16.03 16.67 -3.99
N ILE A 13 16.71 15.82 -3.24
CA ILE A 13 16.78 14.39 -3.54
C ILE A 13 15.41 13.75 -3.44
N TYR A 14 14.62 14.10 -2.41
CA TYR A 14 13.26 13.62 -2.23
C TYR A 14 12.34 14.06 -3.39
N LEU A 15 12.43 15.32 -3.80
CA LEU A 15 11.68 15.83 -4.96
C LEU A 15 12.07 15.08 -6.25
N MET A 16 13.37 14.92 -6.51
CA MET A 16 13.85 14.20 -7.70
C MET A 16 13.45 12.73 -7.69
N ALA A 17 13.53 12.07 -6.53
CA ALA A 17 13.07 10.70 -6.38
C ALA A 17 11.56 10.58 -6.63
N THR A 18 10.76 11.53 -6.14
CA THR A 18 9.31 11.58 -6.39
C THR A 18 9.00 11.76 -7.86
N LEU A 19 9.68 12.70 -8.54
CA LEU A 19 9.53 12.91 -9.98
C LEU A 19 9.94 11.66 -10.77
N TYR A 20 11.04 11.00 -10.39
CA TYR A 20 11.46 9.74 -11.00
C TYR A 20 10.39 8.64 -10.84
N VAL A 21 9.83 8.47 -9.65
CA VAL A 21 8.74 7.51 -9.43
C VAL A 21 7.54 7.82 -10.34
N PHE A 22 7.18 9.10 -10.50
CA PHE A 22 6.11 9.49 -11.42
C PHE A 22 6.40 9.13 -12.88
N THR A 23 7.65 9.22 -13.33
CA THR A 23 8.00 8.78 -14.70
C THR A 23 7.84 7.27 -14.90
N LEU A 24 7.91 6.47 -13.83
CA LEU A 24 7.69 5.03 -13.90
C LEU A 24 6.19 4.67 -13.77
N THR A 25 5.47 5.33 -12.87
CA THR A 25 4.09 4.96 -12.53
C THR A 25 3.05 5.57 -13.46
N ILE A 26 3.21 6.83 -13.89
CA ILE A 26 2.20 7.50 -14.71
C ILE A 26 2.07 6.85 -16.09
N PRO A 27 3.15 6.58 -16.85
CA PRO A 27 3.02 5.98 -18.17
C PRO A 27 2.44 4.56 -18.12
N SER A 28 2.87 3.75 -17.14
CA SER A 28 2.39 2.38 -16.98
C SER A 28 0.92 2.34 -16.58
N ALA A 29 0.50 3.14 -15.60
CA ALA A 29 -0.90 3.24 -15.21
C ALA A 29 -1.77 3.78 -16.35
N SER A 30 -1.31 4.80 -17.07
CA SER A 30 -2.04 5.39 -18.20
C SER A 30 -2.22 4.38 -19.33
N ALA A 31 -1.19 3.61 -19.67
CA ALA A 31 -1.26 2.60 -20.73
C ALA A 31 -2.23 1.46 -20.38
N VAL A 32 -2.20 0.97 -19.13
CA VAL A 32 -3.11 -0.09 -18.67
C VAL A 32 -4.54 0.42 -18.58
N TYR A 33 -4.76 1.65 -18.08
CA TYR A 33 -6.08 2.27 -18.05
C TYR A 33 -6.64 2.52 -19.46
N TRP A 34 -5.79 2.95 -20.40
CA TRP A 34 -6.20 3.12 -21.79
C TRP A 34 -6.61 1.80 -22.46
N ALA A 35 -5.97 0.69 -22.10
CA ALA A 35 -6.24 -0.61 -22.68
C ALA A 35 -7.48 -1.30 -22.09
N PHE A 36 -7.71 -1.20 -20.77
CA PHE A 36 -8.72 -2.00 -20.07
C PHE A 36 -9.82 -1.18 -19.38
N GLY A 37 -9.64 0.14 -19.24
CA GLY A 37 -10.64 1.05 -18.69
C GLY A 37 -11.25 0.56 -17.37
N ASP A 38 -12.58 0.46 -17.36
CA ASP A 38 -13.38 0.12 -16.18
C ASP A 38 -13.17 -1.31 -15.67
N GLU A 39 -12.62 -2.23 -16.46
CA GLU A 39 -12.33 -3.60 -16.00
C GLU A 39 -11.36 -3.63 -14.81
N LEU A 40 -10.52 -2.60 -14.67
CA LEU A 40 -9.57 -2.43 -13.57
C LEU A 40 -10.24 -2.08 -12.24
N LEU A 41 -11.49 -1.61 -12.25
CA LEU A 41 -12.24 -1.34 -11.03
C LEU A 41 -12.56 -2.63 -10.27
N ASP A 42 -12.90 -3.68 -11.01
CA ASP A 42 -13.20 -5.00 -10.46
C ASP A 42 -11.96 -5.92 -10.42
N HIS A 43 -10.93 -5.60 -11.20
CA HIS A 43 -9.66 -6.33 -11.23
C HIS A 43 -8.50 -5.50 -10.66
N SER A 44 -8.32 -5.54 -9.34
CA SER A 44 -7.27 -4.78 -8.64
C SER A 44 -5.83 -5.17 -9.03
N ASN A 45 -5.64 -6.31 -9.69
CA ASN A 45 -4.35 -6.75 -10.22
C ASN A 45 -4.38 -6.70 -11.76
N ALA A 46 -3.69 -5.75 -12.37
CA ALA A 46 -3.67 -5.59 -13.82
C ALA A 46 -3.13 -6.83 -14.58
N PHE A 47 -2.27 -7.66 -13.95
CA PHE A 47 -1.76 -8.88 -14.59
C PHE A 47 -2.86 -9.90 -14.91
N SER A 48 -4.01 -9.86 -14.22
CA SER A 48 -5.12 -10.78 -14.51
C SER A 48 -5.84 -10.46 -15.82
N LEU A 49 -5.77 -9.22 -16.29
CA LEU A 49 -6.36 -8.78 -17.57
C LEU A 49 -5.43 -8.99 -18.76
N LEU A 50 -4.12 -9.07 -18.54
CA LEU A 50 -3.15 -9.23 -19.62
C LEU A 50 -3.26 -10.62 -20.29
N PRO A 51 -3.19 -10.69 -21.64
CA PRO A 51 -3.29 -11.94 -22.37
C PRO A 51 -2.16 -12.89 -21.99
N LYS A 52 -2.46 -14.19 -21.92
CA LYS A 52 -1.50 -15.25 -21.63
C LYS A 52 -0.41 -15.29 -22.71
N ASN A 53 0.80 -14.85 -22.37
CA ASN A 53 1.98 -14.92 -23.23
C ASN A 53 3.26 -14.96 -22.38
N GLY A 54 4.40 -15.28 -23.00
CA GLY A 54 5.68 -15.39 -22.31
C GLY A 54 6.16 -14.10 -21.63
N TRP A 55 5.78 -12.93 -22.15
CA TRP A 55 6.12 -11.64 -21.53
C TRP A 55 5.37 -11.39 -20.24
N ARG A 56 4.06 -11.70 -20.23
CA ARG A 56 3.25 -11.64 -19.03
C ARG A 56 3.75 -12.62 -17.98
N ASP A 57 4.06 -13.85 -18.38
CA ASP A 57 4.55 -14.86 -17.45
C ASP A 57 5.91 -14.47 -16.86
N ALA A 58 6.83 -13.90 -17.67
CA ALA A 58 8.08 -13.34 -17.18
C ALA A 58 7.86 -12.18 -16.19
N ALA A 59 6.92 -11.28 -16.48
CA ALA A 59 6.60 -10.16 -15.58
C ALA A 59 6.00 -10.63 -14.25
N VAL A 60 5.13 -11.65 -14.27
CA VAL A 60 4.59 -12.27 -13.06
C VAL A 60 5.69 -12.94 -12.25
N ILE A 61 6.62 -13.67 -12.87
CA ILE A 61 7.76 -14.27 -12.18
C ILE A 61 8.63 -13.19 -11.51
N LEU A 62 8.93 -12.10 -12.24
CA LEU A 62 9.71 -10.99 -11.68
C LEU A 62 8.99 -10.33 -10.50
N MET A 63 7.66 -10.16 -10.59
CA MET A 63 6.85 -9.62 -9.50
C MET A 63 6.84 -10.55 -8.28
N LEU A 64 6.79 -11.87 -8.47
CA LEU A 64 6.86 -12.85 -7.36
C LEU A 64 8.22 -12.80 -6.66
N ILE A 65 9.32 -12.71 -7.42
CA ILE A 65 10.68 -12.54 -6.86
C ILE A 65 10.76 -11.24 -6.05
N HIS A 66 10.27 -10.14 -6.62
CA HIS A 66 10.20 -8.86 -5.93
C HIS A 66 9.41 -8.99 -4.61
N GLN A 67 8.21 -9.56 -4.65
CA GLN A 67 7.36 -9.70 -3.46
C GLN A 67 8.00 -10.55 -2.36
N PHE A 68 8.73 -11.60 -2.73
CA PHE A 68 9.46 -12.45 -1.78
C PHE A 68 10.56 -11.67 -1.06
N ILE A 69 11.36 -10.89 -1.80
CA ILE A 69 12.43 -10.05 -1.24
C ILE A 69 11.83 -8.95 -0.36
N THR A 70 10.80 -8.26 -0.84
CA THR A 70 10.12 -7.20 -0.09
C THR A 70 9.53 -7.71 1.21
N PHE A 71 8.92 -8.91 1.21
CA PHE A 71 8.41 -9.54 2.43
C PHE A 71 9.52 -9.74 3.47
N GLY A 72 10.67 -10.29 3.05
CA GLY A 72 11.83 -10.46 3.93
C GLY A 72 12.30 -9.14 4.55
N PHE A 73 12.43 -8.09 3.74
CA PHE A 73 12.81 -6.75 4.22
C PHE A 73 11.78 -6.13 5.15
N ALA A 74 10.48 -6.25 4.83
CA ALA A 74 9.40 -5.66 5.61
C ALA A 74 9.20 -6.35 6.97
N CYS A 75 9.38 -7.67 7.04
CA CYS A 75 9.26 -8.42 8.29
C CYS A 75 10.50 -8.27 9.20
N THR A 76 11.65 -7.88 8.66
CA THR A 76 12.90 -7.70 9.43
C THR A 76 12.73 -6.78 10.66
N PRO A 77 12.21 -5.55 10.55
CA PRO A 77 11.97 -4.70 11.72
C PRO A 77 10.96 -5.29 12.71
N LEU A 78 9.94 -6.03 12.23
CA LEU A 78 9.00 -6.72 13.12
C LEU A 78 9.69 -7.82 13.92
N TYR A 79 10.58 -8.60 13.28
CA TYR A 79 11.39 -9.60 13.97
C TYR A 79 12.29 -8.97 15.02
N PHE A 80 12.94 -7.83 14.73
CA PHE A 80 13.79 -7.17 15.72
C PHE A 80 13.00 -6.66 16.93
N VAL A 81 11.82 -6.07 16.71
CA VAL A 81 10.95 -5.64 17.81
C VAL A 81 10.48 -6.85 18.62
N TRP A 82 10.06 -7.93 17.95
CA TRP A 82 9.62 -9.16 18.61
C TRP A 82 10.74 -9.86 19.39
N GLU A 83 11.91 -10.04 18.77
CA GLU A 83 13.13 -10.60 19.40
C GLU A 83 13.54 -9.81 20.65
N LYS A 84 13.33 -8.48 20.62
CA LYS A 84 13.57 -7.62 21.78
C LYS A 84 12.51 -7.78 22.87
N VAL A 85 11.24 -7.92 22.50
CA VAL A 85 10.14 -8.15 23.45
C VAL A 85 10.30 -9.48 24.20
N ILE A 86 10.75 -10.52 23.51
CA ILE A 86 10.98 -11.86 24.10
C ILE A 86 12.38 -12.01 24.73
N GLY A 87 13.22 -10.97 24.69
CA GLY A 87 14.56 -10.97 25.30
C GLY A 87 15.58 -11.88 24.63
N MET A 88 15.33 -12.33 23.40
CA MET A 88 16.16 -13.31 22.67
C MET A 88 17.10 -12.65 21.64
N HIS A 89 17.27 -11.32 21.76
CA HIS A 89 18.04 -10.51 20.81
C HIS A 89 19.53 -10.86 20.77
N ASP A 90 20.09 -11.30 21.90
CA ASP A 90 21.53 -11.60 22.06
C ASP A 90 21.88 -13.09 21.84
N THR A 91 20.92 -13.92 21.43
CA THR A 91 21.18 -15.35 21.23
C THR A 91 21.89 -15.62 19.90
N GLU A 92 23.04 -16.30 19.92
CA GLU A 92 23.81 -16.61 18.71
C GLU A 92 23.21 -17.74 17.85
N SER A 93 22.31 -18.56 18.41
CA SER A 93 21.77 -19.72 17.71
C SER A 93 20.70 -19.33 16.68
N ILE A 94 21.00 -19.59 15.40
CA ILE A 94 20.11 -19.29 14.27
C ILE A 94 18.80 -20.08 14.35
N CYS A 95 18.83 -21.33 14.82
CA CYS A 95 17.64 -22.18 14.95
C CYS A 95 16.65 -21.63 15.98
N LEU A 96 17.14 -21.19 17.15
CA LEU A 96 16.29 -20.62 18.20
C LEU A 96 15.65 -19.32 17.74
N ARG A 97 16.40 -18.48 17.01
CA ARG A 97 15.87 -17.26 16.37
C ARG A 97 14.85 -17.55 15.27
N ALA A 98 15.03 -18.63 14.50
CA ALA A 98 14.05 -19.03 13.50
C ALA A 98 12.72 -19.43 14.16
N LEU A 99 12.78 -20.24 15.22
CA LEU A 99 11.59 -20.61 16.01
C LEU A 99 10.94 -19.39 16.66
N ALA A 100 11.74 -18.47 17.19
CA ALA A 100 11.28 -17.22 17.79
C ALA A 100 10.48 -16.34 16.83
N ARG A 101 10.73 -16.42 15.53
CA ARG A 101 10.06 -15.61 14.49
C ARG A 101 8.76 -16.23 14.00
N LEU A 102 8.55 -17.54 14.22
CA LEU A 102 7.32 -18.23 13.80
C LEU A 102 6.04 -17.56 14.31
N PRO A 103 5.94 -17.11 15.57
CA PRO A 103 4.76 -16.40 16.07
C PRO A 103 4.45 -15.09 15.33
N VAL A 104 5.43 -14.48 14.64
CA VAL A 104 5.22 -13.28 13.83
C VAL A 104 4.80 -13.64 12.41
N VAL A 105 5.45 -14.64 11.81
CA VAL A 105 5.19 -15.04 10.41
C VAL A 105 3.88 -15.78 10.25
N ILE A 106 3.54 -16.69 11.17
CA ILE A 106 2.37 -17.56 11.06
C ILE A 106 1.08 -16.73 10.95
N PRO A 107 0.83 -15.72 11.80
CA PRO A 107 -0.36 -14.88 11.67
C PRO A 107 -0.39 -14.11 10.34
N ILE A 108 0.75 -13.56 9.89
CA ILE A 108 0.82 -12.82 8.63
C ILE A 108 0.49 -13.74 7.44
N TRP A 109 1.09 -14.93 7.42
CA TRP A 109 0.84 -15.95 6.40
C TRP A 109 -0.61 -16.45 6.43
N PHE A 110 -1.15 -16.70 7.62
CA PHE A 110 -2.53 -17.12 7.79
C PHE A 110 -3.53 -16.06 7.33
N LEU A 111 -3.32 -14.80 7.71
CA LEU A 111 -4.15 -13.67 7.25
C LEU A 111 -4.06 -13.47 5.73
N ALA A 112 -2.90 -13.70 5.13
CA ALA A 112 -2.73 -13.63 3.68
C ALA A 112 -3.50 -14.73 2.93
N ILE A 113 -3.67 -15.91 3.53
CA ILE A 113 -4.49 -16.99 2.96
C ILE A 113 -5.98 -16.67 3.07
N ILE A 114 -6.42 -16.13 4.21
CA ILE A 114 -7.84 -15.85 4.48
C ILE A 114 -8.33 -14.65 3.67
N PHE A 115 -7.52 -13.60 3.54
CA PHE A 115 -7.92 -12.33 2.93
C PHE A 115 -7.02 -11.98 1.73
N PRO A 116 -7.20 -12.61 0.56
CA PRO A 116 -6.41 -12.29 -0.65
C PRO A 116 -6.81 -10.97 -1.32
N PHE A 117 -7.48 -10.04 -0.61
CA PHE A 117 -8.10 -8.83 -1.17
C PHE A 117 -7.12 -7.67 -1.34
N PHE A 118 -6.22 -7.76 -2.32
CA PHE A 118 -5.17 -6.75 -2.55
C PHE A 118 -5.70 -5.31 -2.66
N GLY A 119 -6.79 -5.10 -3.41
CA GLY A 119 -7.37 -3.76 -3.63
C GLY A 119 -7.90 -3.13 -2.34
N PRO A 120 -8.90 -3.75 -1.67
CA PRO A 120 -9.45 -3.23 -0.42
C PRO A 120 -8.41 -3.12 0.71
N ILE A 121 -7.48 -4.07 0.83
CA ILE A 121 -6.43 -4.00 1.85
C ILE A 121 -5.53 -2.78 1.60
N ASN A 122 -5.04 -2.60 0.37
CA ASN A 122 -4.18 -1.46 0.04
C ASN A 122 -4.90 -0.13 0.25
N SER A 123 -6.18 -0.05 -0.14
CA SER A 123 -7.01 1.13 0.05
C SER A 123 -7.27 1.43 1.54
N ALA A 124 -7.60 0.42 2.35
CA ALA A 124 -7.84 0.58 3.77
C ALA A 124 -6.57 0.98 4.53
N VAL A 125 -5.43 0.34 4.24
CA VAL A 125 -4.13 0.72 4.82
C VAL A 125 -3.77 2.15 4.42
N GLY A 126 -4.00 2.53 3.16
CA GLY A 126 -3.82 3.89 2.68
C GLY A 126 -4.65 4.91 3.47
N ALA A 127 -5.97 4.68 3.54
CA ALA A 127 -6.90 5.59 4.19
C ALA A 127 -6.68 5.71 5.71
N LEU A 128 -6.38 4.59 6.39
CA LEU A 128 -6.33 4.53 7.85
C LEU A 128 -4.93 4.76 8.43
N LEU A 129 -3.87 4.29 7.78
CA LEU A 129 -2.50 4.39 8.32
C LEU A 129 -1.69 5.47 7.59
N VAL A 130 -1.68 5.44 6.25
CA VAL A 130 -0.85 6.35 5.44
C VAL A 130 -1.33 7.80 5.57
N SER A 131 -2.64 8.04 5.65
CA SER A 131 -3.21 9.36 5.94
C SER A 131 -2.60 10.00 7.19
N PHE A 132 -2.39 9.21 8.25
CA PHE A 132 -1.81 9.72 9.49
C PHE A 132 -0.30 9.92 9.39
N THR A 133 0.41 8.92 8.88
CA THR A 133 1.87 8.93 8.90
C THR A 133 2.49 9.89 7.89
N VAL A 134 1.84 10.09 6.74
CA VAL A 134 2.38 10.91 5.63
C VAL A 134 1.84 12.34 5.67
N TYR A 135 0.59 12.56 6.10
CA TYR A 135 -0.04 13.88 6.05
C TYR A 135 -0.31 14.45 7.44
N ILE A 136 -1.17 13.81 8.24
CA ILE A 136 -1.69 14.42 9.47
C ILE A 136 -0.58 14.66 10.50
N ILE A 137 0.18 13.62 10.86
CA ILE A 137 1.22 13.71 11.89
C ILE A 137 2.32 14.68 11.47
N PRO A 138 2.92 14.59 10.26
CA PRO A 138 3.96 15.53 9.84
C PRO A 138 3.48 16.99 9.79
N SER A 139 2.27 17.25 9.28
CA SER A 139 1.72 18.62 9.23
C SER A 139 1.40 19.18 10.62
N LEU A 140 0.86 18.36 11.52
CA LEU A 140 0.66 18.74 12.92
C LEU A 140 2.01 19.01 13.62
N ALA A 141 3.00 18.12 13.44
CA ALA A 141 4.32 18.29 13.99
C ALA A 141 4.96 19.60 13.51
N HIS A 142 4.88 19.90 12.20
CA HIS A 142 5.38 21.16 11.65
C HIS A 142 4.70 22.39 12.29
N MET A 143 3.38 22.37 12.43
CA MET A 143 2.63 23.46 13.07
C MET A 143 3.00 23.65 14.55
N LEU A 144 3.21 22.56 15.29
CA LEU A 144 3.60 22.59 16.71
C LEU A 144 5.05 23.07 16.88
N THR A 145 5.97 22.59 16.05
CA THR A 145 7.39 22.96 16.09
C THR A 145 7.60 24.44 15.79
N TYR A 146 6.90 25.00 14.80
CA TYR A 146 7.03 26.41 14.39
C TYR A 146 5.96 27.33 14.98
N ARG A 147 5.40 26.97 16.15
CA ARG A 147 4.37 27.80 16.81
C ARG A 147 4.95 29.10 17.37
N SER A 148 6.15 29.06 17.94
CA SER A 148 6.78 30.23 18.57
C SER A 148 7.56 31.08 17.57
N ALA A 149 7.64 32.39 17.82
CA ALA A 149 8.40 33.32 16.99
C ALA A 149 9.91 32.99 17.00
N SER A 150 10.45 32.55 18.15
CA SER A 150 11.84 32.12 18.26
C SER A 150 12.16 30.88 17.42
N ALA A 151 11.23 29.90 17.34
CA ALA A 151 11.42 28.72 16.50
C ALA A 151 11.39 29.07 15.00
N ARG A 152 10.56 30.04 14.59
CA ARG A 152 10.50 30.52 13.19
C ARG A 152 11.77 31.27 12.77
N GLN A 153 12.35 32.05 13.67
CA GLN A 153 13.59 32.78 13.40
C GLN A 153 14.80 31.85 13.31
N ASN A 154 14.85 30.82 14.16
CA ASN A 154 15.90 29.82 14.19
C ASN A 154 15.66 28.63 13.24
N ALA A 155 14.63 28.71 12.39
CA ALA A 155 14.31 27.63 11.46
C ALA A 155 15.45 27.42 10.47
N ALA A 156 15.98 26.19 10.42
CA ALA A 156 17.00 25.81 9.44
C ALA A 156 16.49 25.95 7.99
N GLU A 157 15.18 25.78 7.79
CA GLU A 157 14.52 26.01 6.52
C GLU A 157 13.45 27.09 6.66
N LYS A 158 13.62 28.18 5.90
CA LYS A 158 12.61 29.23 5.77
C LYS A 158 11.56 28.83 4.75
N PRO A 159 10.34 29.40 4.85
CA PRO A 159 9.29 29.17 3.87
C PRO A 159 9.77 29.44 2.44
N PRO A 160 9.25 28.69 1.46
CA PRO A 160 9.73 28.77 0.09
C PRO A 160 9.43 30.13 -0.52
N PHE A 161 10.20 30.50 -1.55
CA PHE A 161 10.08 31.81 -2.21
C PHE A 161 8.65 32.13 -2.70
N PHE A 162 7.90 31.12 -3.13
CA PHE A 162 6.52 31.29 -3.62
C PHE A 162 5.47 31.47 -2.50
N LEU A 163 5.77 31.09 -1.26
CA LEU A 163 4.90 31.28 -0.10
C LEU A 163 5.73 31.70 1.12
N PRO A 164 6.26 32.94 1.16
CA PRO A 164 7.20 33.39 2.20
C PRO A 164 6.56 33.60 3.58
N SER A 165 5.24 33.42 3.71
CA SER A 165 4.50 33.67 4.95
C SER A 165 4.37 32.40 5.80
N TRP A 166 4.87 32.47 7.05
CA TRP A 166 4.67 31.44 8.06
C TRP A 166 3.19 31.22 8.41
N THR A 167 2.39 32.28 8.37
CA THR A 167 0.93 32.18 8.56
C THR A 167 0.29 31.41 7.41
N ALA A 168 0.70 31.66 6.17
CA ALA A 168 0.22 30.90 5.03
C ALA A 168 0.62 29.42 5.11
N MET A 169 1.85 29.12 5.54
CA MET A 169 2.29 27.74 5.80
C MET A 169 1.50 27.06 6.90
N TYR A 170 1.14 27.78 7.97
CA TYR A 170 0.29 27.25 9.03
C TYR A 170 -1.12 26.93 8.50
N VAL A 171 -1.75 27.86 7.79
CA VAL A 171 -3.09 27.67 7.20
C VAL A 171 -3.09 26.51 6.20
N LEU A 172 -2.05 26.38 5.37
CA LEU A 172 -1.91 25.28 4.42
C LEU A 172 -1.82 23.93 5.15
N ASN A 173 -0.98 23.82 6.18
CA ASN A 173 -0.86 22.58 6.96
C ASN A 173 -2.17 22.26 7.70
N ALA A 174 -2.84 23.26 8.27
CA ALA A 174 -4.14 23.07 8.92
C ALA A 174 -5.19 22.58 7.91
N PHE A 175 -5.22 23.17 6.70
CA PHE A 175 -6.08 22.73 5.62
C PHE A 175 -5.81 21.28 5.22
N VAL A 176 -4.53 20.90 5.02
CA VAL A 176 -4.16 19.51 4.69
C VAL A 176 -4.61 18.54 5.78
N VAL A 177 -4.40 18.87 7.06
CA VAL A 177 -4.84 18.03 8.18
C VAL A 177 -6.36 17.82 8.15
N ILE A 178 -7.13 18.91 8.06
CA ILE A 178 -8.59 18.84 8.08
C ILE A 178 -9.11 18.09 6.84
N TRP A 179 -8.58 18.42 5.67
CA TRP A 179 -8.98 17.80 4.40
C TRP A 179 -8.69 16.30 4.40
N VAL A 180 -7.48 15.88 4.78
CA VAL A 180 -7.11 14.46 4.82
C VAL A 180 -7.87 13.71 5.91
N LEU A 181 -8.17 14.34 7.05
CA LEU A 181 -9.04 13.74 8.07
C LEU A 181 -10.45 13.48 7.55
N ILE A 182 -11.05 14.44 6.84
CA ILE A 182 -12.44 14.31 6.36
C ILE A 182 -12.50 13.41 5.13
N VAL A 183 -11.71 13.71 4.10
CA VAL A 183 -11.79 13.02 2.80
C VAL A 183 -11.01 11.71 2.80
N GLY A 184 -9.77 11.73 3.30
CA GLY A 184 -8.91 10.55 3.32
C GLY A 184 -9.35 9.54 4.37
N PHE A 185 -9.31 9.93 5.64
CA PHE A 185 -9.64 9.03 6.75
C PHE A 185 -11.15 8.82 6.90
N GLY A 186 -11.97 9.88 6.85
CA GLY A 186 -13.42 9.80 6.99
C GLY A 186 -14.08 9.06 5.83
N PHE A 187 -14.27 9.75 4.69
CA PHE A 187 -14.96 9.16 3.53
C PHE A 187 -14.19 8.00 2.90
N GLY A 188 -12.88 8.17 2.70
CA GLY A 188 -12.02 7.12 2.16
C GLY A 188 -11.99 5.88 3.06
N GLY A 189 -11.75 6.07 4.36
CA GLY A 189 -11.76 4.96 5.32
C GLY A 189 -13.11 4.25 5.38
N TRP A 190 -14.23 4.99 5.39
CA TRP A 190 -15.56 4.40 5.32
C TRP A 190 -15.77 3.57 4.04
N ALA A 191 -15.42 4.11 2.87
CA ALA A 191 -15.55 3.41 1.59
C ALA A 191 -14.67 2.15 1.53
N SER A 192 -13.42 2.23 2.00
CA SER A 192 -12.50 1.10 2.01
C SER A 192 -12.94 0.00 2.96
N VAL A 193 -13.39 0.34 4.18
CA VAL A 193 -13.85 -0.63 5.17
C VAL A 193 -15.16 -1.28 4.72
N THR A 194 -16.11 -0.50 4.19
CA THR A 194 -17.37 -1.07 3.68
C THR A 194 -17.14 -1.99 2.49
N ASN A 195 -16.23 -1.65 1.58
CA ASN A 195 -15.85 -2.55 0.49
C ASN A 195 -15.16 -3.82 1.01
N PHE A 196 -14.26 -3.69 1.99
CA PHE A 196 -13.61 -4.83 2.62
C PHE A 196 -14.63 -5.77 3.27
N VAL A 197 -15.55 -5.26 4.10
CA VAL A 197 -16.60 -6.06 4.75
C VAL A 197 -17.48 -6.77 3.71
N ARG A 198 -17.91 -6.06 2.66
CA ARG A 198 -18.70 -6.67 1.57
C ARG A 198 -17.96 -7.82 0.89
N GLN A 199 -16.66 -7.69 0.67
CA GLN A 199 -15.88 -8.77 0.07
C GLN A 199 -15.73 -9.98 1.01
N VAL A 200 -15.57 -9.74 2.31
CA VAL A 200 -15.58 -10.82 3.31
C VAL A 200 -16.94 -11.55 3.33
N ASP A 201 -18.05 -10.81 3.33
CA ASP A 201 -19.40 -11.38 3.32
C ASP A 201 -19.70 -12.16 2.03
N THR A 202 -19.15 -11.73 0.89
CA THR A 202 -19.40 -12.34 -0.41
C THR A 202 -18.58 -13.61 -0.65
N PHE A 203 -17.32 -13.63 -0.24
CA PHE A 203 -16.39 -14.73 -0.54
C PHE A 203 -16.13 -15.68 0.64
N GLY A 204 -16.57 -15.32 1.85
CA GLY A 204 -16.31 -16.06 3.09
C GLY A 204 -14.85 -15.99 3.55
N LEU A 205 -14.54 -16.57 4.73
CA LEU A 205 -13.19 -16.60 5.31
C LEU A 205 -12.20 -17.50 4.55
N PHE A 206 -12.68 -18.33 3.62
CA PHE A 206 -11.85 -19.17 2.76
C PHE A 206 -12.40 -19.12 1.33
N ALA A 207 -12.06 -18.06 0.60
CA ALA A 207 -12.42 -17.95 -0.81
C ALA A 207 -11.75 -19.09 -1.60
N LYS A 208 -12.53 -20.01 -2.18
CA LYS A 208 -12.00 -21.07 -3.05
C LYS A 208 -11.31 -20.53 -4.32
N CYS A 209 -11.63 -19.31 -4.74
CA CYS A 209 -10.98 -18.63 -5.85
C CYS A 209 -11.12 -17.10 -5.75
N TYR A 210 -10.01 -16.37 -5.81
CA TYR A 210 -9.95 -14.91 -5.90
C TYR A 210 -10.12 -14.47 -7.36
N GLN A 211 -11.03 -13.50 -7.63
CA GLN A 211 -11.42 -13.03 -8.98
C GLN A 211 -12.09 -14.06 -9.91
N CYS A 212 -12.65 -15.16 -9.40
CA CYS A 212 -13.49 -16.04 -10.22
C CYS A 212 -14.89 -15.43 -10.43
N LYS A 213 -15.47 -15.62 -11.64
CA LYS A 213 -16.90 -15.35 -11.88
C LYS A 213 -17.74 -16.15 -10.87
N PRO A 214 -18.79 -15.54 -10.29
CA PRO A 214 -19.71 -16.28 -9.43
C PRO A 214 -20.27 -17.48 -10.18
N PRO A 215 -20.48 -18.63 -9.51
CA PRO A 215 -21.06 -19.79 -10.16
C PRO A 215 -22.42 -19.41 -10.72
N VAL A 216 -22.60 -19.65 -12.02
CA VAL A 216 -23.88 -19.46 -12.71
C VAL A 216 -24.91 -20.33 -11.98
N PRO A 217 -26.03 -19.77 -11.48
CA PRO A 217 -27.08 -20.58 -10.87
C PRO A 217 -27.50 -21.66 -11.87
N ALA A 218 -27.63 -22.91 -11.40
CA ALA A 218 -27.81 -24.11 -12.23
C ALA A 218 -28.94 -24.00 -13.27
N ALA A 219 -29.91 -23.11 -13.05
CA ALA A 219 -30.98 -22.79 -13.98
C ALA A 219 -30.51 -22.19 -15.32
N ALA A 220 -29.37 -21.47 -15.36
CA ALA A 220 -28.86 -20.86 -16.59
C ALA A 220 -27.87 -21.76 -17.37
N ALA A 221 -27.40 -22.86 -16.77
CA ALA A 221 -26.57 -23.86 -17.46
C ALA A 221 -27.39 -24.74 -18.43
N ALA A 222 -28.71 -24.81 -18.27
CA ALA A 222 -29.59 -25.63 -19.10
C ALA A 222 -29.88 -25.04 -20.49
N HIS A 223 -29.46 -23.80 -20.77
CA HIS A 223 -29.77 -23.09 -22.03
C HIS A 223 -28.54 -22.58 -22.80
N ALA A 224 -27.31 -22.96 -22.42
CA ALA A 224 -26.12 -22.58 -23.19
C ALA A 224 -25.95 -23.50 -24.43
N PRO A 225 -25.86 -22.96 -25.65
CA PRO A 225 -25.66 -23.76 -26.85
C PRO A 225 -24.28 -24.45 -26.83
N VAL A 226 -24.25 -25.68 -27.34
CA VAL A 226 -23.17 -26.69 -27.31
C VAL A 226 -21.81 -26.22 -27.86
N SER A 227 -21.71 -25.03 -28.46
CA SER A 227 -20.48 -24.54 -29.09
C SER A 227 -19.37 -24.11 -28.10
N ALA A 228 -19.65 -24.00 -26.79
CA ALA A 228 -18.67 -23.55 -25.80
C ALA A 228 -17.81 -24.66 -25.18
N LEU A 229 -18.03 -25.94 -25.52
CA LEU A 229 -17.30 -27.06 -24.91
C LEU A 229 -15.88 -27.26 -25.49
N HIS A 230 -15.56 -26.67 -26.64
CA HIS A 230 -14.32 -26.97 -27.37
C HIS A 230 -13.09 -26.13 -26.98
N HIS A 231 -13.22 -25.14 -26.08
CA HIS A 231 -12.10 -24.27 -25.67
C HIS A 231 -11.50 -24.60 -24.29
N ARG A 232 -11.77 -25.80 -23.75
CA ARG A 232 -11.18 -26.29 -22.49
C ARG A 232 -10.36 -27.57 -22.68
N LEU A 233 -9.33 -27.50 -23.52
CA LEU A 233 -8.12 -28.32 -23.43
C LEU A 233 -6.91 -27.39 -23.42
#